data_AF-H8Z6B0-F1
#
_entry.id   AF-H8Z6B0-F1
#
_cell.length_a   1.000
_cell.length_b   1.000
_cell.length_c   1.000
_cell.angle_alpha   90.00
_cell.angle_beta   90.00
_cell.angle_gamma   90.00
#
_symmetry.space_group_name_H-M   'P 1'
#
loop_
_entity.id
_entity.type
_entity.pdbx_description
1 polymer ?
#
loop_
_entity_poly.entity_id
_entity_poly.type
_entity_poly.pdbx_seq_one_letter_code
_entity_poly.pdbx_strand_id
1 'polypeptide(L)'
;MTDPARRTGPALEAHRRFLLWLIPTLDKFPRAQRFLLGDRIETTALDVLERLIEATFTRERRGMLQQANLGLEKLRHLMRLALELGFLDPAAGQGG
;
A
#
# COMPACT_ATOMS: atom_id res chain seq x y z
N MET A 1 19.60 -6.73 -26.79
CA MET A 1 20.29 -5.93 -25.76
C MET A 1 19.23 -5.35 -24.84
N THR A 2 18.87 -6.11 -23.81
CA THR A 2 17.70 -5.85 -22.95
C THR A 2 18.19 -5.17 -21.68
N ASP A 3 17.89 -3.89 -21.54
CA ASP A 3 18.32 -3.08 -20.39
C ASP A 3 17.62 -3.57 -19.09
N PRO A 4 18.38 -4.01 -18.07
CA PRO A 4 17.82 -4.48 -16.81
C PRO A 4 17.36 -3.34 -15.88
N ALA A 5 17.62 -2.07 -16.18
CA ALA A 5 17.25 -0.94 -15.34
C ALA A 5 15.77 -0.52 -15.51
N ARG A 6 15.05 -1.10 -16.48
CA ARG A 6 13.57 -0.99 -16.59
C ARG A 6 12.78 -2.02 -15.76
N ARG A 7 13.44 -2.90 -14.98
CA ARG A 7 12.81 -4.09 -14.35
C ARG A 7 11.78 -3.80 -13.25
N THR A 8 11.75 -2.60 -12.67
CA THR A 8 10.79 -2.22 -11.63
C THR A 8 10.67 -0.70 -11.63
N GLY A 9 9.51 -0.15 -11.99
CA GLY A 9 9.32 1.31 -11.99
C GLY A 9 9.52 1.90 -10.58
N PRO A 10 9.97 3.16 -10.44
CA PRO A 10 10.20 3.77 -9.12
C PRO A 10 8.95 3.78 -8.23
N ALA A 11 7.76 3.83 -8.83
CA ALA A 11 6.49 3.70 -8.11
C ALA A 11 6.30 2.31 -7.49
N LEU A 12 6.70 1.23 -8.18
CA LEU A 12 6.61 -0.14 -7.68
C LEU A 12 7.54 -0.36 -6.49
N GLU A 13 8.79 0.13 -6.57
CA GLU A 13 9.73 0.01 -5.46
C GLU A 13 9.32 0.87 -4.25
N ALA A 14 8.84 2.10 -4.49
CA ALA A 14 8.32 2.95 -3.43
C ALA A 14 7.12 2.29 -2.72
N HIS A 15 6.20 1.70 -3.47
CA HIS A 15 5.03 1.01 -2.92
C HIS A 15 5.40 -0.26 -2.16
N ARG A 16 6.38 -1.05 -2.65
CA ARG A 16 6.94 -2.20 -1.91
C ARG A 16 7.53 -1.79 -0.57
N ARG A 17 8.29 -0.68 -0.53
CA ARG A 17 8.85 -0.15 0.71
C ARG A 17 7.76 0.34 1.66
N PHE A 18 6.69 0.94 1.14
CA PHE A 18 5.52 1.31 1.93
C PHE A 18 4.86 0.09 2.57
N LEU A 19 4.68 -1.01 1.82
CA LEU A 19 4.10 -2.25 2.37
C LEU A 19 4.93 -2.85 3.51
N LEU A 20 6.27 -2.80 3.42
CA LEU A 20 7.16 -3.26 4.50
C LEU A 20 6.95 -2.50 5.82
N TRP A 21 6.53 -1.22 5.75
CA TRP A 21 6.14 -0.45 6.93
C TRP A 21 4.67 -0.69 7.30
N LEU A 22 3.78 -0.80 6.32
CA LEU A 22 2.33 -0.87 6.52
C LEU A 22 1.92 -2.15 7.25
N ILE A 23 2.34 -3.32 6.77
CA ILE A 23 1.90 -4.62 7.31
C ILE A 23 2.17 -4.72 8.84
N PRO A 24 3.40 -4.50 9.34
CA PRO A 24 3.65 -4.55 10.78
C PRO A 24 2.97 -3.40 11.55
N THR A 25 2.60 -2.31 10.88
CA THR A 25 1.83 -1.22 11.50
C THR A 25 0.37 -1.63 11.71
N LEU A 26 -0.24 -2.33 10.76
CA LEU A 26 -1.61 -2.84 10.88
C LEU A 26 -1.74 -3.91 11.97
N ASP A 27 -0.67 -4.67 12.24
CA ASP A 27 -0.63 -5.63 13.34
C ASP A 27 -0.80 -5.01 14.73
N LYS A 28 -0.54 -3.70 14.86
CA LYS A 28 -0.74 -2.95 16.11
C LYS A 28 -2.20 -2.56 16.35
N PHE A 29 -3.10 -2.80 15.40
CA PHE A 29 -4.52 -2.44 15.54
C PHE A 29 -5.19 -3.27 16.64
N PRO A 30 -6.23 -2.73 17.31
CA PRO A 30 -7.08 -3.53 18.19
C PRO A 30 -7.60 -4.77 17.45
N ARG A 31 -7.56 -5.95 18.08
CA ARG A 31 -7.84 -7.25 17.43
C ARG A 31 -9.10 -7.24 16.56
N ALA A 32 -10.21 -6.68 17.05
CA ALA A 32 -11.46 -6.61 16.30
C ALA A 32 -11.36 -5.75 15.03
N GLN A 33 -10.60 -4.65 15.09
CA GLN A 33 -10.45 -3.69 14.00
C GLN A 33 -9.36 -4.11 13.01
N ARG A 34 -8.38 -4.91 13.45
CA ARG A 34 -7.38 -5.52 12.57
C ARG A 34 -8.05 -6.40 11.50
N PHE A 35 -9.03 -7.22 11.88
CA PHE A 35 -9.77 -8.08 10.93
C PHE A 35 -10.83 -7.34 10.10
N LEU A 36 -11.06 -6.06 10.35
CA LEU A 36 -12.03 -5.25 9.61
C LEU A 36 -11.29 -4.18 8.80
N LEU A 37 -10.85 -3.12 9.46
CA LEU A 37 -10.18 -2.00 8.83
C LEU A 37 -8.75 -2.35 8.42
N GLY A 38 -8.02 -3.11 9.24
CA GLY A 38 -6.66 -3.56 8.94
C GLY A 38 -6.61 -4.42 7.66
N ASP A 39 -7.40 -5.50 7.63
CA ASP A 39 -7.55 -6.37 6.46
C ASP A 39 -7.94 -5.59 5.20
N ARG A 40 -8.87 -4.63 5.32
CA ARG A 40 -9.28 -3.79 4.19
C ARG A 40 -8.16 -2.89 3.68
N ILE A 41 -7.35 -2.31 4.57
CA ILE A 41 -6.19 -1.50 4.21
C ILE A 41 -5.12 -2.37 3.54
N GLU A 42 -4.79 -3.51 4.14
CA GLU A 42 -3.78 -4.44 3.62
C GLU A 42 -4.14 -4.92 2.22
N THR A 43 -5.36 -5.45 2.05
CA THR A 43 -5.87 -5.89 0.75
C THR A 43 -5.80 -4.78 -0.29
N THR A 44 -6.25 -3.56 0.05
CA THR A 44 -6.21 -2.43 -0.89
C THR A 44 -4.77 -2.06 -1.27
N ALA A 45 -3.82 -2.20 -0.34
CA ALA A 45 -2.42 -1.92 -0.61
C ALA A 45 -1.77 -3.01 -1.49
N LEU A 46 -2.13 -4.28 -1.28
CA LEU A 46 -1.71 -5.38 -2.15
C LEU A 46 -2.30 -5.24 -3.56
N ASP A 47 -3.57 -4.87 -3.69
CA ASP A 47 -4.20 -4.59 -5.00
C ASP A 47 -3.42 -3.50 -5.77
N VAL A 48 -2.99 -2.43 -5.09
CA VAL A 48 -2.16 -1.38 -5.72
C VAL A 48 -0.81 -1.94 -6.19
N LEU A 49 -0.17 -2.81 -5.41
CA LEU A 49 1.08 -3.47 -5.79
C LEU A 49 0.89 -4.30 -7.06
N GLU A 50 -0.17 -5.10 -7.10
CA GLU A 50 -0.53 -5.94 -8.25
C GLU A 50 -0.74 -5.10 -9.51
N ARG A 51 -1.49 -3.99 -9.43
CA ARG A 51 -1.67 -3.07 -10.57
C ARG A 51 -0.37 -2.44 -11.05
N LEU A 52 0.56 -2.13 -10.15
CA LEU A 52 1.89 -1.61 -10.51
C LEU A 52 2.77 -2.69 -11.18
N ILE A 53 2.66 -3.95 -10.74
CA ILE A 53 3.30 -5.09 -11.38
C ILE A 53 2.72 -5.28 -12.79
N GLU A 54 1.39 -5.37 -12.93
CA GLU A 54 0.72 -5.51 -14.23
C GLU A 54 1.10 -4.38 -15.19
N ALA A 55 1.13 -3.13 -14.71
CA ALA A 55 1.58 -1.97 -15.48
C ALA A 55 3.04 -2.07 -15.96
N THR A 56 3.88 -2.89 -15.32
CA THR A 56 5.27 -3.11 -15.73
C THR A 56 5.35 -4.07 -16.93
N PHE A 57 4.43 -5.03 -17.04
CA PHE A 57 4.46 -6.09 -18.06
C PHE A 57 3.46 -5.90 -19.20
N THR A 58 2.49 -4.99 -19.09
CA THR A 58 1.54 -4.68 -20.16
C THR A 58 2.02 -3.56 -21.10
N ARG A 59 1.55 -3.59 -22.36
CA ARG A 59 1.67 -2.46 -23.29
C ARG A 59 0.66 -1.36 -22.95
N GLU A 60 -0.52 -1.73 -22.45
CA GLU A 60 -1.62 -0.82 -22.13
C GLU A 60 -1.58 -0.40 -20.65
N ARG A 61 -0.58 0.41 -20.29
CA ARG A 61 -0.26 0.72 -18.90
C ARG A 61 -1.20 1.71 -18.25
N ARG A 62 -1.87 2.55 -19.05
CA ARG A 62 -2.68 3.68 -18.58
C ARG A 62 -3.83 3.22 -17.69
N GLY A 63 -4.57 2.18 -18.09
CA GLY A 63 -5.67 1.64 -17.29
C GLY A 63 -5.19 1.11 -15.94
N MET A 64 -4.09 0.36 -15.92
CA MET A 64 -3.53 -0.20 -14.69
C MET A 64 -3.03 0.89 -13.73
N LEU A 65 -2.36 1.91 -14.26
CA LEU A 65 -1.91 3.05 -13.45
C LEU A 65 -3.06 3.90 -12.91
N GLN A 66 -4.17 4.04 -13.65
CA GLN A 66 -5.38 4.70 -13.15
C GLN A 66 -6.02 3.92 -11.99
N GLN A 67 -6.09 2.59 -12.09
CA GLN A 67 -6.60 1.74 -11.01
C GLN A 67 -5.68 1.78 -9.78
N ALA A 68 -4.36 1.73 -9.98
CA ALA A 68 -3.38 1.90 -8.90
C ALA A 68 -3.55 3.25 -8.21
N ASN A 69 -3.72 4.34 -8.98
CA ASN A 69 -3.93 5.68 -8.44
C ASN A 69 -5.23 5.76 -7.61
N LEU A 70 -6.33 5.18 -8.09
CA LEU A 70 -7.57 5.12 -7.33
C LEU A 70 -7.41 4.29 -6.04
N GLY A 71 -6.64 3.21 -6.07
CA GLY A 71 -6.30 2.43 -4.88
C GLY A 71 -5.52 3.25 -3.85
N LEU A 72 -4.54 4.07 -4.28
CA LEU A 72 -3.81 4.99 -3.40
C LEU A 72 -4.73 6.03 -2.75
N GLU A 73 -5.69 6.58 -3.50
CA GLU A 73 -6.70 7.50 -2.92
C GLU A 73 -7.53 6.80 -1.83
N LYS A 74 -8.01 5.58 -2.10
CA LYS A 74 -8.75 4.77 -1.11
C LYS A 74 -7.90 4.51 0.14
N LEU A 75 -6.62 4.13 -0.04
CA LEU A 75 -5.70 3.93 1.08
C LEU A 75 -5.54 5.19 1.92
N ARG A 76 -5.40 6.36 1.29
CA ARG A 76 -5.27 7.62 2.03
C ARG A 76 -6.50 7.90 2.90
N HIS A 77 -7.69 7.63 2.40
CA HIS A 77 -8.93 7.78 3.18
C HIS A 77 -9.05 6.75 4.31
N LEU A 78 -8.70 5.49 4.06
CA LEU A 78 -8.73 4.44 5.09
C LEU A 78 -7.69 4.70 6.21
N MET A 79 -6.50 5.15 5.84
CA MET A 79 -5.45 5.52 6.81
C MET A 79 -5.86 6.74 7.65
N ARG A 80 -6.50 7.74 7.03
CA ARG A 80 -7.07 8.89 7.76
C ARG A 80 -8.14 8.44 8.75
N LEU A 81 -9.04 7.55 8.34
CA LEU A 81 -10.05 6.97 9.21
C LEU A 81 -9.41 6.21 10.39
N ALA A 82 -8.39 5.40 10.14
CA ALA A 82 -7.66 4.68 11.18
C ALA A 82 -6.96 5.64 12.18
N LEU A 83 -6.46 6.77 11.71
CA LEU A 83 -5.90 7.83 12.56
C LEU A 83 -6.97 8.52 13.41
N GLU A 84 -8.10 8.89 12.81
CA GLU A 84 -9.24 9.52 13.51
C GLU A 84 -9.85 8.58 14.58
N LEU A 85 -9.80 7.27 14.35
CA LEU A 85 -10.19 6.24 15.31
C LEU A 85 -9.11 5.93 16.37
N GLY A 86 -7.92 6.52 16.25
CA GLY A 86 -6.80 6.32 17.19
C GLY A 86 -6.10 4.97 17.07
N PHE A 87 -6.22 4.25 15.96
CA PHE A 87 -5.55 2.96 15.75
C PHE A 87 -4.11 3.12 15.25
N LEU A 88 -3.78 4.29 14.71
CA LEU A 88 -2.44 4.69 14.30
C LEU A 88 -1.93 5.76 15.25
N ASP A 89 -0.95 5.41 16.08
CA ASP A 89 -0.30 6.36 16.97
C ASP A 89 1.03 6.84 16.34
N PRO A 90 1.21 8.15 16.06
CA PRO A 90 2.47 8.68 15.55
C PRO A 90 3.65 8.53 16.53
N ALA A 91 3.42 8.19 17.81
CA ALA A 91 4.47 8.06 18.83
C ALA A 91 5.04 6.64 19.00
N ALA A 92 4.44 5.61 18.40
CA ALA A 92 4.80 4.19 18.65
C ALA A 92 6.05 3.68 17.88
N GLY A 93 6.94 4.58 17.46
CA GLY A 93 8.13 4.29 16.64
C GLY A 93 9.49 4.62 17.29
N GLN A 94 9.53 5.13 18.52
CA GLN A 94 10.77 5.38 19.27
C GLN A 94 10.72 4.65 20.61
N GLY A 95 11.08 3.37 20.62
CA GLY A 95 11.15 2.57 21.84
C GLY A 95 11.46 1.12 21.52
N GLY A 96 12.76 0.79 21.52
CA GLY A 96 13.31 -0.54 21.26
C GLY A 96 14.71 -0.44 20.69
#